data_AF-A0A952I3H5-F1
#
_entry.id   AF-A0A952I3H5-F1
#
_cell.length_a   1.000
_cell.length_b   1.000
_cell.length_c   1.000
_cell.angle_alpha   90.00
_cell.angle_beta   90.00
_cell.angle_gamma   90.00
#
_symmetry.space_group_name_H-M   'P 1'
#
loop_
_entity.id
_entity.type
_entity.pdbx_description
1 polymer ?
#
loop_
_entity_poly.entity_id
_entity_poly.type
_entity_poly.pdbx_seq_one_letter_code
_entity_poly.pdbx_strand_id
1 'polypeptide(L)'
;MRILLTILSLSVGIIFTTEVSAQKLTKAEKKEAKKWKQKMKSMDPLKFKAMYEDVNSLQAESGALKKNITKIESQLKDQQSLTASKDQEISDLQNKLKAIQADCGKNVTEGGDDYTKGVVYKVQIGAFRNKDLSQFQEKGNFWTEDEDGVKKYTIGFFRDYWEADTFKKYLREMGVKDAWIVAYEDNLRKDIKEVLEGGEDGASGR
;
A
#
# COMPACT_ATOMS: atom_id res chain seq x y z
N MET A 1 31.54 14.16 -75.23
CA MET A 1 30.09 13.97 -74.97
C MET A 1 29.90 13.75 -73.48
N ARG A 2 29.02 14.55 -72.85
CA ARG A 2 28.18 14.24 -71.67
C ARG A 2 28.91 14.04 -70.31
N ILE A 3 28.90 15.06 -69.43
CA ILE A 3 27.92 15.26 -68.31
C ILE A 3 28.20 14.24 -67.19
N LEU A 4 28.89 14.56 -66.08
CA LEU A 4 28.51 15.45 -64.96
C LEU A 4 27.21 15.00 -64.27
N LEU A 5 27.16 15.09 -62.94
CA LEU A 5 26.08 14.66 -62.02
C LEU A 5 26.13 13.16 -61.66
N THR A 6 26.16 12.71 -60.40
CA THR A 6 25.73 13.35 -59.14
C THR A 6 26.04 12.46 -57.92
N ILE A 7 26.41 13.11 -56.81
CA ILE A 7 26.01 12.84 -55.41
C ILE A 7 26.79 11.72 -54.69
N LEU A 8 27.79 12.02 -53.86
CA LEU A 8 27.79 12.79 -52.58
C LEU A 8 27.50 11.88 -51.37
N SER A 9 28.52 11.80 -50.50
CA SER A 9 28.43 11.68 -49.05
C SER A 9 28.04 10.32 -48.47
N LEU A 10 29.00 9.63 -47.84
CA LEU A 10 29.25 9.78 -46.40
C LEU A 10 30.18 8.65 -45.91
N SER A 11 31.49 8.78 -46.10
CA SER A 11 32.49 7.96 -45.40
C SER A 11 33.32 8.86 -44.50
N VAL A 12 32.76 9.13 -43.31
CA VAL A 12 33.50 9.67 -42.17
C VAL A 12 34.41 8.55 -41.67
N GLY A 13 35.65 8.54 -42.16
CA GLY A 13 36.75 7.75 -41.64
C GLY A 13 37.76 8.66 -40.98
N ILE A 14 37.72 8.71 -39.66
CA ILE A 14 38.67 9.42 -38.79
C ILE A 14 40.06 8.81 -39.00
N ILE A 15 41.00 9.58 -39.55
CA ILE A 15 42.43 9.31 -39.41
C ILE A 15 42.98 10.36 -38.46
N PHE A 16 43.23 9.92 -37.23
CA PHE A 16 44.03 10.60 -36.23
C PHE A 16 45.48 10.63 -36.72
N THR A 17 45.97 11.80 -37.13
CA THR A 17 47.40 12.11 -37.15
C THR A 17 47.62 13.35 -36.31
N THR A 18 48.40 13.19 -35.24
CA THR A 18 48.85 14.25 -34.37
C THR A 18 49.80 15.17 -35.13
N GLU A 19 49.25 16.24 -35.70
CA GLU A 19 50.00 17.45 -36.02
C GLU A 19 49.35 18.61 -35.27
N VAL A 20 50.15 19.28 -34.45
CA VAL A 20 49.80 20.53 -33.79
C VAL A 20 49.60 21.59 -34.88
N SER A 21 48.41 21.60 -35.47
CA SER A 21 47.98 22.71 -36.32
C SER A 21 47.59 23.84 -35.39
N ALA A 22 48.41 24.89 -35.36
CA ALA A 22 48.02 26.18 -34.81
C ALA A 22 46.76 26.64 -35.56
N GLN A 23 45.57 26.33 -35.02
CA GLN A 23 44.29 26.77 -35.55
C GLN A 23 44.27 28.30 -35.54
N LYS A 24 44.62 28.91 -36.67
CA LYS A 24 44.38 30.33 -36.91
C LYS A 24 42.88 30.53 -36.74
N LEU A 25 42.45 31.26 -35.71
CA LEU A 25 41.05 31.65 -35.49
C LEU A 25 40.40 32.00 -36.84
N THR A 26 39.25 31.40 -37.11
CA THR A 26 38.43 31.67 -38.28
C THR A 26 38.15 33.17 -38.41
N LYS A 27 37.88 33.65 -39.63
CA LYS A 27 37.54 35.07 -39.85
C LYS A 27 36.36 35.54 -38.97
N ALA A 28 35.47 34.64 -38.58
CA ALA A 28 34.35 34.90 -37.67
C ALA A 28 34.82 35.11 -36.23
N GLU A 29 35.60 34.18 -35.67
CA GLU A 29 36.14 34.28 -34.31
C GLU A 29 37.04 35.51 -34.13
N LYS A 30 37.83 35.87 -35.15
CA LYS A 30 38.62 37.13 -35.13
C LYS A 30 37.76 38.38 -35.10
N LYS A 31 36.63 38.39 -35.82
CA LYS A 31 35.67 39.51 -35.81
C LYS A 31 34.98 39.61 -34.46
N GLU A 32 34.62 38.49 -33.85
CA GLU A 32 34.04 38.47 -32.51
C GLU A 32 35.03 38.89 -31.43
N ALA A 33 36.25 38.36 -31.45
CA ALA A 33 37.32 38.78 -30.54
C ALA A 33 37.58 40.30 -30.63
N LYS A 34 37.54 40.87 -31.85
CA LYS A 34 37.67 42.33 -32.04
C LYS A 34 36.47 43.08 -31.45
N LYS A 35 35.24 42.60 -31.64
CA LYS A 35 34.02 43.17 -31.03
C LYS A 35 34.07 43.14 -29.50
N TRP A 36 34.45 42.01 -28.91
CA TRP A 36 34.60 41.86 -27.46
C TRP A 36 35.72 42.73 -26.89
N LYS A 37 36.85 42.82 -27.58
CA LYS A 37 37.95 43.73 -27.21
C LYS A 37 37.51 45.20 -27.21
N GLN A 38 36.69 45.60 -28.19
CA GLN A 38 36.15 46.96 -28.24
C GLN A 38 35.13 47.19 -27.11
N LYS A 39 34.27 46.21 -26.84
CA LYS A 39 33.28 46.26 -25.76
C LYS A 39 33.92 46.34 -24.37
N MET A 40 35.04 45.64 -24.15
CA MET A 40 35.85 45.74 -22.92
C MET A 40 36.47 47.13 -22.76
N LYS A 41 36.99 47.74 -23.84
CA LYS A 41 37.58 49.08 -23.80
C LYS A 41 36.58 50.19 -23.52
N SER A 42 35.32 50.00 -23.90
CA SER A 42 34.23 50.95 -23.64
C SER A 42 33.57 50.76 -22.27
N MET A 43 33.93 49.72 -21.51
CA MET A 43 33.42 49.51 -20.15
C MET A 43 34.38 50.08 -19.10
N ASP A 44 33.80 50.57 -18.00
CA ASP A 44 34.54 50.97 -16.82
C ASP A 44 35.25 49.74 -16.16
N PRO A 45 36.53 49.84 -15.77
CA PRO A 45 37.28 48.71 -15.20
C PRO A 45 36.68 48.12 -13.91
N LEU A 46 36.09 48.93 -13.03
CA LEU A 46 35.46 48.45 -11.78
C LEU A 46 34.20 47.66 -12.11
N LYS A 47 33.40 48.18 -13.05
CA LYS A 47 32.20 47.49 -13.54
C LYS A 47 32.53 46.16 -14.24
N PHE A 48 33.62 46.10 -14.98
CA PHE A 48 34.08 44.86 -15.61
C PHE A 48 34.52 43.81 -14.59
N LYS A 49 35.25 44.21 -13.53
CA LYS A 49 35.63 43.32 -12.44
C LYS A 49 34.40 42.74 -11.72
N ALA A 50 33.42 43.58 -11.40
CA ALA A 50 32.17 43.15 -10.77
C ALA A 50 31.41 42.12 -11.65
N MET A 51 31.23 42.42 -12.95
CA MET A 51 30.61 41.45 -13.87
C MET A 51 31.38 40.13 -13.97
N TYR A 52 32.72 40.17 -13.94
CA TYR A 52 33.53 38.97 -14.01
C TYR A 52 33.37 38.10 -12.74
N GLU A 53 33.34 38.73 -11.56
CA GLU A 53 33.06 38.04 -10.29
C GLU A 53 31.63 37.47 -10.26
N ASP A 54 30.63 38.22 -10.72
CA ASP A 54 29.24 37.75 -10.84
C ASP A 54 29.11 36.54 -11.77
N VAL A 55 29.75 36.57 -12.94
CA VAL A 55 29.71 35.44 -13.89
C VAL A 55 30.35 34.20 -13.28
N ASN A 56 31.47 34.35 -12.57
CA ASN A 56 32.12 33.23 -11.89
C ASN A 56 31.22 32.67 -10.76
N SER A 57 30.57 33.55 -9.99
CA SER A 57 29.62 33.14 -8.94
C SER A 57 28.41 32.40 -9.54
N LEU A 58 27.77 32.98 -10.56
CA LEU A 58 26.64 32.38 -11.25
C LEU A 58 27.01 31.04 -11.91
N GLN A 59 28.24 30.93 -12.44
CA GLN A 59 28.73 29.67 -12.98
C GLN A 59 28.87 28.62 -11.87
N ALA A 60 29.39 28.98 -10.70
CA ALA A 60 29.48 28.09 -9.55
C ALA A 60 28.08 27.65 -9.05
N GLU A 61 27.13 28.58 -8.93
CA GLU A 61 25.74 28.30 -8.57
C GLU A 61 25.06 27.38 -9.60
N SER A 62 25.24 27.63 -10.90
CA SER A 62 24.71 26.76 -11.95
C SER A 62 25.28 25.34 -11.87
N GLY A 63 26.55 25.20 -11.47
CA GLY A 63 27.19 23.91 -11.23
C GLY A 63 26.60 23.18 -10.02
N ALA A 64 26.34 23.91 -8.93
CA ALA A 64 25.69 23.36 -7.74
C ALA A 64 24.24 22.93 -8.03
N LEU A 65 23.46 23.77 -8.73
CA LEU A 65 22.10 23.45 -9.14
C LEU A 65 22.05 22.23 -10.06
N LYS A 66 22.96 22.10 -11.03
CA LYS A 66 23.06 20.90 -11.86
C LYS A 66 23.32 19.64 -11.03
N LYS A 67 24.22 19.70 -10.05
CA LYS A 67 24.46 18.57 -9.12
C LYS A 67 23.20 18.20 -8.34
N ASN A 68 22.43 19.19 -7.88
CA ASN A 68 21.17 18.95 -7.18
C ASN A 68 20.11 18.31 -8.09
N ILE A 69 20.01 18.75 -9.35
CA ILE A 69 19.11 18.17 -10.34
C ILE A 69 19.46 16.69 -10.56
N THR A 70 20.73 16.37 -10.82
CA THR A 70 21.15 14.97 -11.01
C THR A 70 20.89 14.11 -9.76
N LYS A 71 21.07 14.67 -8.57
CA LYS A 71 20.74 13.98 -7.32
C LYS A 71 19.24 13.70 -7.20
N ILE A 72 18.39 14.69 -7.45
CA ILE A 72 16.93 14.55 -7.39
C ILE A 72 16.44 13.56 -8.46
N GLU A 73 17.00 13.59 -9.67
CA GLU A 73 16.69 12.62 -10.73
C GLU A 73 17.02 11.18 -10.32
N SER A 74 18.18 10.96 -9.66
CA SER A 74 18.53 9.66 -9.09
C SER A 74 17.54 9.21 -8.02
N GLN A 75 17.20 10.11 -7.08
CA GLN A 75 16.24 9.80 -6.02
C GLN A 75 14.84 9.49 -6.57
N LEU A 76 14.42 10.20 -7.63
CA LEU A 76 13.14 9.97 -8.28
C LEU A 76 13.11 8.59 -8.96
N LYS A 77 14.19 8.19 -9.61
CA LYS A 77 14.33 6.86 -10.20
C LYS A 77 14.28 5.75 -9.15
N ASP A 78 14.95 5.95 -8.01
CA ASP A 78 14.93 5.01 -6.89
C ASP A 78 13.54 4.92 -6.24
N GLN A 79 12.82 6.03 -6.14
CA GLN A 79 11.43 6.01 -5.66
C GLN A 79 10.48 5.33 -6.65
N GLN A 80 10.65 5.53 -7.95
CA GLN A 80 9.84 4.85 -8.97
C GLN A 80 10.02 3.33 -8.93
N SER A 81 11.25 2.84 -8.71
CA SER A 81 11.49 1.40 -8.56
C SER A 81 10.89 0.85 -7.27
N LEU A 82 10.96 1.60 -6.17
CA LEU A 82 10.32 1.24 -4.91
C LEU A 82 8.79 1.18 -5.03
N THR A 83 8.17 2.15 -5.71
CA THR A 83 6.72 2.15 -5.97
C THR A 83 6.33 0.94 -6.81
N ALA A 84 7.06 0.63 -7.88
CA ALA A 84 6.80 -0.56 -8.69
C ALA A 84 6.88 -1.87 -7.87
N SER A 85 7.86 -1.97 -6.96
CA SER A 85 7.96 -3.12 -6.05
C SER A 85 6.78 -3.21 -5.07
N LYS A 86 6.33 -2.07 -4.53
CA LYS A 86 5.17 -2.03 -3.63
C LYS A 86 3.87 -2.34 -4.36
N ASP A 87 3.72 -1.89 -5.60
CA ASP A 87 2.55 -2.20 -6.43
C ASP A 87 2.48 -3.70 -6.74
N GLN A 88 3.63 -4.33 -7.00
CA GLN A 88 3.69 -5.78 -7.16
C GLN A 88 3.30 -6.50 -5.86
N GLU A 89 3.81 -6.07 -4.71
CA GLU A 89 3.46 -6.65 -3.40
C GLU A 89 1.97 -6.49 -3.09
N ILE A 90 1.37 -5.33 -3.38
CA ILE A 90 -0.07 -5.09 -3.22
C ILE A 90 -0.86 -6.02 -4.13
N SER A 91 -0.43 -6.22 -5.38
CA SER A 91 -1.10 -7.15 -6.30
C SER A 91 -1.04 -8.59 -5.80
N ASP A 92 0.12 -9.03 -5.31
CA ASP A 92 0.30 -10.37 -4.74
C ASP A 92 -0.55 -10.57 -3.47
N LEU A 93 -0.61 -9.57 -2.60
CA LEU A 93 -1.46 -9.59 -1.41
C LEU A 93 -2.94 -9.60 -1.78
N GLN A 94 -3.37 -8.82 -2.77
CA GLN A 94 -4.75 -8.83 -3.26
C GLN A 94 -5.12 -10.19 -3.86
N ASN A 95 -4.22 -10.83 -4.59
CA ASN A 95 -4.44 -12.18 -5.13
C ASN A 95 -4.50 -13.23 -4.02
N LYS A 96 -3.62 -13.12 -3.01
CA LYS A 96 -3.70 -13.98 -1.81
C LYS A 96 -4.99 -13.76 -1.04
N LEU A 97 -5.43 -12.52 -0.85
CA LEU A 97 -6.70 -12.21 -0.19
C LEU A 97 -7.88 -12.77 -0.99
N LYS A 98 -7.89 -12.63 -2.32
CA LYS A 98 -8.93 -13.24 -3.16
C LYS A 98 -8.90 -14.77 -3.09
N ALA A 99 -7.71 -15.38 -3.06
CA ALA A 99 -7.57 -16.82 -2.91
C ALA A 99 -8.06 -17.29 -1.54
N ILE A 100 -7.68 -16.60 -0.46
CA ILE A 100 -8.17 -16.86 0.90
C ILE A 100 -9.67 -16.60 0.99
N GLN A 101 -10.22 -15.57 0.34
CA GLN A 101 -11.67 -15.32 0.32
C GLN A 101 -12.43 -16.37 -0.49
N ALA A 102 -11.84 -16.90 -1.56
CA ALA A 102 -12.40 -18.00 -2.32
C ALA A 102 -12.34 -19.33 -1.53
N ASP A 103 -11.28 -19.54 -0.75
CA ASP A 103 -11.10 -20.70 0.13
C ASP A 103 -11.95 -20.58 1.41
N CYS A 104 -12.14 -19.36 1.92
CA CYS A 104 -13.07 -18.99 3.00
C CYS A 104 -14.47 -18.64 2.48
N GLY A 105 -14.82 -19.12 1.27
CA GLY A 105 -16.12 -18.91 0.64
C GLY A 105 -17.25 -19.71 1.31
N LYS A 106 -17.56 -19.37 2.56
CA LYS A 106 -18.84 -19.42 3.29
C LYS A 106 -18.53 -19.09 4.76
N ASN A 107 -18.92 -17.90 5.22
CA ASN A 107 -18.97 -17.42 6.64
C ASN A 107 -18.16 -16.17 7.00
N VAL A 108 -17.92 -15.21 6.10
CA VAL A 108 -17.83 -13.81 6.55
C VAL A 108 -18.46 -12.89 5.50
N THR A 109 -19.78 -12.69 5.61
CA THR A 109 -20.46 -11.59 4.93
C THR A 109 -20.33 -10.33 5.76
N GLU A 110 -19.89 -9.23 5.15
CA GLU A 110 -19.99 -7.85 5.67
C GLU A 110 -21.44 -7.33 5.69
N GLY A 111 -22.38 -8.17 6.10
CA GLY A 111 -23.67 -7.79 6.65
C GLY A 111 -23.74 -8.56 7.95
N GLY A 112 -23.86 -7.87 9.09
CA GLY A 112 -23.91 -8.52 10.40
C GLY A 112 -24.78 -9.76 10.30
N ASP A 113 -24.17 -10.92 10.56
CA ASP A 113 -24.84 -12.20 10.34
C ASP A 113 -26.24 -12.13 10.94
N ASP A 114 -27.25 -12.39 10.13
CA ASP A 114 -28.62 -12.40 10.60
C ASP A 114 -28.83 -13.65 11.46
N TYR A 115 -28.38 -13.59 12.71
CA TYR A 115 -28.53 -14.65 13.72
C TYR A 115 -29.99 -14.87 14.13
N THR A 116 -30.96 -14.23 13.46
CA THR A 116 -32.39 -14.47 13.69
C THR A 116 -32.92 -15.71 12.96
N LYS A 117 -32.16 -16.26 12.01
CA LYS A 117 -32.58 -17.42 11.19
C LYS A 117 -31.52 -18.50 11.17
N GLY A 118 -31.97 -19.75 11.10
CA GLY A 118 -31.16 -20.95 11.09
C GLY A 118 -30.52 -21.26 12.44
N VAL A 119 -29.55 -22.17 12.41
CA VAL A 119 -28.82 -22.59 13.60
C VAL A 119 -27.77 -21.55 13.97
N VAL A 120 -27.73 -21.22 15.27
CA VAL A 120 -26.78 -20.31 15.89
C VAL A 120 -26.32 -20.89 17.23
N TYR A 121 -25.01 -20.97 17.41
CA TYR A 121 -24.37 -21.35 18.65
C TYR A 121 -23.98 -20.09 19.41
N LYS A 122 -24.42 -19.97 20.67
CA LYS A 122 -24.01 -18.89 21.58
C LYS A 122 -23.17 -19.48 22.71
N VAL A 123 -22.18 -18.76 23.20
CA VAL A 123 -21.42 -19.20 24.38
C VAL A 123 -21.96 -18.49 25.61
N GLN A 124 -22.63 -19.25 26.48
CA GLN A 124 -23.19 -18.74 27.73
C GLN A 124 -22.15 -18.83 28.84
N ILE A 125 -21.95 -17.72 29.56
CA ILE A 125 -20.96 -17.60 30.64
C ILE A 125 -21.59 -17.60 32.03
N GLY A 126 -22.92 -17.47 32.11
CA GLY A 126 -23.63 -17.50 33.38
C GLY A 126 -25.14 -17.38 33.25
N ALA A 127 -25.83 -17.81 34.31
CA ALA A 127 -27.25 -17.60 34.52
C ALA A 127 -27.47 -17.23 35.99
N PHE A 128 -27.97 -16.04 36.26
CA PHE A 128 -28.11 -15.51 37.62
C PHE A 128 -29.54 -15.03 37.87
N ARG A 129 -30.12 -15.41 39.02
CA ARG A 129 -31.44 -14.93 39.46
C ARG A 129 -31.39 -13.58 40.19
N ASN A 130 -30.38 -13.40 41.05
CA ASN A 130 -30.30 -12.26 41.96
C ASN A 130 -29.14 -11.29 41.64
N LYS A 131 -28.48 -11.45 40.50
CA LYS A 131 -27.39 -10.56 40.07
C LYS A 131 -27.73 -9.96 38.74
N ASP A 132 -27.77 -8.64 38.71
CA ASP A 132 -27.98 -7.88 37.50
C ASP A 132 -26.65 -7.33 36.98
N LEU A 133 -26.15 -7.95 35.91
CA LEU A 133 -24.96 -7.48 35.20
C LEU A 133 -25.32 -6.63 33.96
N SER A 134 -26.61 -6.31 33.72
CA SER A 134 -27.02 -5.49 32.56
C SER A 134 -26.31 -4.14 32.52
N GLN A 135 -25.95 -3.57 33.68
CA GLN A 135 -25.17 -2.34 33.78
C GLN A 135 -23.75 -2.42 33.18
N PHE A 136 -23.20 -3.62 33.00
CA PHE A 136 -21.90 -3.83 32.37
C PHE A 136 -22.01 -4.12 30.87
N GLN A 137 -23.22 -4.28 30.34
CA GLN A 137 -23.47 -4.59 28.94
C GLN A 137 -23.03 -3.45 28.02
N GLU A 138 -23.15 -2.19 28.47
CA GLU A 138 -22.64 -1.03 27.72
C GLU A 138 -21.12 -1.03 27.59
N LYS A 139 -20.41 -1.73 28.48
CA LYS A 139 -18.94 -1.77 28.53
C LYS A 139 -18.36 -3.08 27.99
N GLY A 140 -19.18 -4.12 27.83
CA GLY A 140 -18.75 -5.44 27.44
C GLY A 140 -19.56 -5.98 26.27
N ASN A 141 -18.90 -6.68 25.36
CA ASN A 141 -19.54 -7.32 24.21
C ASN A 141 -20.25 -8.61 24.65
N PHE A 142 -21.29 -8.50 25.48
CA PHE A 142 -22.13 -9.62 25.92
C PHE A 142 -23.62 -9.28 25.79
N TRP A 143 -24.45 -10.30 25.70
CA TRP A 143 -25.90 -10.20 25.54
C TRP A 143 -26.60 -10.78 26.76
N THR A 144 -27.73 -10.16 27.11
CA THR A 144 -28.54 -10.57 28.26
C THR A 144 -29.92 -11.03 27.78
N GLU A 145 -30.32 -12.24 28.16
CA GLU A 145 -31.68 -12.77 27.97
C GLU A 145 -32.32 -12.99 29.35
N ASP A 146 -33.55 -12.50 29.56
CA ASP A 146 -34.33 -12.74 30.79
C ASP A 146 -35.39 -13.79 30.50
N GLU A 147 -35.34 -14.92 31.21
CA GLU A 147 -36.34 -15.99 31.13
C GLU A 147 -36.73 -16.40 32.54
N ASP A 148 -38.01 -16.24 32.89
CA ASP A 148 -38.60 -16.62 34.18
C ASP A 148 -37.85 -16.07 35.41
N GLY A 149 -37.34 -14.83 35.32
CA GLY A 149 -36.59 -14.19 36.41
C GLY A 149 -35.16 -14.71 36.57
N VAL A 150 -34.64 -15.43 35.56
CA VAL A 150 -33.24 -15.83 35.45
C VAL A 150 -32.59 -15.04 34.31
N LYS A 151 -31.61 -14.19 34.66
CA LYS A 151 -30.81 -13.45 33.67
C LYS A 151 -29.67 -14.32 33.16
N LYS A 152 -29.68 -14.60 31.86
CA LYS A 152 -28.66 -15.36 31.14
C LYS A 152 -27.71 -14.41 30.43
N TYR A 153 -26.42 -14.69 30.50
CA TYR A 153 -25.37 -13.87 29.90
C TYR A 153 -24.60 -14.68 28.85
N THR A 154 -24.66 -14.24 27.60
CA THR A 154 -24.02 -14.89 26.45
C THR A 154 -22.98 -13.97 25.82
N ILE A 155 -21.91 -14.56 25.29
CA ILE A 155 -20.81 -13.88 24.61
C ILE A 155 -20.57 -14.58 23.28
N GLY A 156 -20.67 -13.81 22.21
CA GLY A 156 -20.44 -14.29 20.85
C GLY A 156 -21.58 -15.13 20.30
N PHE A 157 -21.73 -15.06 18.99
CA PHE A 157 -22.64 -15.87 18.19
C PHE A 157 -21.80 -16.51 17.08
N PHE A 158 -22.04 -17.78 16.83
CA PHE A 158 -21.27 -18.57 15.87
C PHE A 158 -22.22 -19.38 15.01
N ARG A 159 -21.91 -19.52 13.73
CA ARG A 159 -22.61 -20.44 12.82
C ARG A 159 -22.09 -21.86 12.94
N ASP A 160 -20.84 -22.00 13.35
CA ASP A 160 -20.17 -23.28 13.49
C ASP A 160 -19.95 -23.66 14.97
N TYR A 161 -20.16 -24.94 15.27
CA TYR A 161 -20.01 -25.47 16.63
C TYR A 161 -18.55 -25.48 17.09
N TRP A 162 -17.59 -25.77 16.21
CA TRP A 162 -16.17 -25.84 16.52
C TRP A 162 -15.59 -24.46 16.82
N GLU A 163 -16.06 -23.42 16.12
CA GLU A 163 -15.75 -22.03 16.46
C GLU A 163 -16.22 -21.68 17.87
N ALA A 164 -17.46 -22.03 18.21
CA ALA A 164 -18.02 -21.83 19.55
C ALA A 164 -17.26 -22.64 20.62
N ASP A 165 -16.84 -23.87 20.31
CA ASP A 165 -16.05 -24.71 21.21
C ASP A 165 -14.65 -24.16 21.46
N THR A 166 -14.00 -23.66 20.43
CA THR A 166 -12.70 -23.00 20.53
C THR A 166 -12.81 -21.72 21.37
N PHE A 167 -13.82 -20.89 21.11
CA PHE A 167 -14.06 -19.67 21.89
C PHE A 167 -14.37 -19.99 23.36
N LYS A 168 -15.20 -21.00 23.64
CA LYS A 168 -15.46 -21.50 25.00
C LYS A 168 -14.17 -21.93 25.71
N LYS A 169 -13.26 -22.63 25.02
CA LYS A 169 -11.97 -23.05 25.61
C LYS A 169 -11.14 -21.84 26.02
N TYR A 170 -11.00 -20.84 25.14
CA TYR A 170 -10.29 -19.60 25.49
C TYR A 170 -10.93 -18.86 26.67
N LEU A 171 -12.26 -18.77 26.72
CA LEU A 171 -12.94 -18.18 27.88
C LEU A 171 -12.64 -18.92 29.19
N ARG A 172 -12.60 -20.25 29.15
CA ARG A 172 -12.25 -21.08 30.32
C ARG A 172 -10.80 -20.89 30.74
N GLU A 173 -9.87 -20.79 29.79
CA GLU A 173 -8.46 -20.49 30.05
C GLU A 173 -8.28 -19.10 30.71
N MET A 174 -9.06 -18.12 30.28
CA MET A 174 -9.09 -16.76 30.86
C MET A 174 -9.80 -16.69 32.22
N GLY A 175 -10.36 -17.81 32.72
CA GLY A 175 -10.93 -17.91 34.07
C GLY A 175 -12.46 -18.01 34.12
N VAL A 176 -13.16 -18.00 32.99
CA VAL A 176 -14.62 -18.22 32.92
C VAL A 176 -14.90 -19.73 32.86
N LYS A 177 -14.70 -20.40 33.99
CA LYS A 177 -14.73 -21.87 34.09
C LYS A 177 -16.08 -22.49 33.70
N ASP A 178 -17.16 -21.78 34.02
CA ASP A 178 -18.53 -22.22 33.78
C ASP A 178 -19.07 -21.76 32.42
N ALA A 179 -18.22 -21.54 31.41
CA ALA A 179 -18.70 -21.26 30.06
C ALA A 179 -19.21 -22.55 29.38
N TRP A 180 -20.39 -22.53 28.76
CA TRP A 180 -20.93 -23.62 27.94
C TRP A 180 -21.57 -23.11 26.64
N ILE A 181 -21.75 -24.00 25.67
CA ILE A 181 -22.36 -23.67 24.37
C ILE A 181 -23.85 -23.97 24.45
N VAL A 182 -24.67 -23.07 23.93
CA VAL A 182 -26.12 -23.26 23.75
C VAL A 182 -26.46 -23.11 22.26
N ALA A 183 -27.35 -23.97 21.76
CA ALA A 183 -27.81 -23.94 20.39
C ALA A 183 -29.20 -23.31 20.29
N TYR A 184 -29.38 -22.44 19.31
CA TYR A 184 -30.65 -21.83 18.94
C TYR A 184 -30.91 -22.11 17.47
N GLU A 185 -32.15 -22.45 17.14
CA GLU A 185 -32.62 -22.60 15.76
C GLU A 185 -33.81 -21.67 15.58
N ASP A 186 -33.72 -20.71 14.66
CA ASP A 186 -34.76 -19.69 14.43
C ASP A 186 -35.20 -18.97 15.73
N ASN A 187 -34.23 -18.59 16.56
CA ASN A 187 -34.39 -17.99 17.90
C ASN A 187 -35.02 -18.90 18.98
N LEU A 188 -35.29 -20.17 18.69
CA LEU A 188 -35.76 -21.14 19.68
C LEU A 188 -34.58 -21.98 20.19
N ARG A 189 -34.43 -22.05 21.51
CA ARG A 189 -33.42 -22.89 22.14
C ARG A 189 -33.73 -24.37 21.88
N LYS A 190 -32.77 -25.11 21.34
CA LYS A 190 -32.86 -26.56 21.14
C LYS A 190 -31.73 -27.30 21.83
N ASP A 191 -31.87 -28.61 21.98
CA ASP A 191 -30.76 -29.44 22.43
C ASP A 191 -29.66 -29.40 21.37
N ILE A 192 -28.42 -29.20 21.82
CA ILE A 192 -27.27 -29.12 20.94
C ILE A 192 -27.06 -30.42 20.17
N LYS A 193 -27.45 -31.57 20.73
CA LYS A 193 -27.35 -32.86 20.06
C LYS A 193 -28.29 -32.94 18.85
N GLU A 194 -29.54 -32.54 19.04
CA GLU A 194 -30.55 -32.54 17.97
C GLU A 194 -30.16 -31.63 16.81
N VAL A 195 -29.57 -30.48 17.13
CA VAL A 195 -29.12 -29.49 16.14
C VAL A 195 -27.89 -29.98 15.36
N LEU A 196 -26.96 -30.67 16.03
CA LEU A 196 -25.79 -31.23 15.39
C LEU A 196 -26.14 -32.42 14.47
N GLU A 197 -27.07 -33.27 14.91
CA GLU A 197 -27.56 -34.41 14.09
C GLU A 197 -28.38 -33.94 12.88
N GLY A 198 -29.23 -32.92 13.03
CA GLY A 198 -30.03 -32.36 11.93
C GLY A 198 -29.25 -31.53 10.90
N GLY A 199 -28.03 -31.09 11.24
CA GLY A 199 -27.15 -30.33 10.33
C GLY A 199 -26.41 -31.19 9.31
N GLU A 200 -26.24 -32.49 9.56
CA GLU A 200 -25.48 -33.40 8.69
C GLU A 200 -26.27 -33.82 7.43
N ASP A 201 -27.61 -33.78 7.47
CA ASP A 201 -28.46 -34.11 6.32
C ASP A 201 -28.49 -33.03 5.21
N GLY A 202 -27.91 -31.86 5.46
CA GLY A 202 -27.87 -30.73 4.52
C GLY A 202 -26.58 -30.57 3.69
N ALA A 203 -25.51 -31.32 4.01
CA ALA A 203 -24.17 -31.07 3.48
C ALA A 203 -23.74 -31.97 2.29
N SER A 204 -24.61 -32.85 1.77
CA SER A 204 -24.31 -33.74 0.63
C SER A 204 -24.92 -33.28 -0.71
N GLY A 205 -25.43 -32.05 -0.83
CA GLY A 205 -26.09 -31.63 -2.06
C GLY A 205 -26.01 -30.14 -2.32
N ARG A 206 -24.85 -29.67 -2.79
CA ARG A 206 -24.70 -28.59 -3.79
C ARG A 206 -23.24 -28.30 -4.09
#